data_AF-A0A5N8Z4U4-F1
#
_entry.id   AF-A0A5N8Z4U4-F1
#
_cell.length_a   1.000
_cell.length_b   1.000
_cell.length_c   1.000
_cell.angle_alpha   90.00
_cell.angle_beta   90.00
_cell.angle_gamma   90.00
#
_symmetry.space_group_name_H-M   'P 1'
#
loop_
_entity.id
_entity.type
_entity.pdbx_description
1 polymer ?
#
loop_
_entity_poly.entity_id
_entity_poly.type
_entity_poly.pdbx_seq_one_letter_code
_entity_poly.pdbx_strand_id
1 'polypeptide(L)' 'MCGTTEPELNSWDLLENVSVHFPTHHDLSSFEDPEAYPVGIKYVLVNGRVAVDQERCTGTLAGRAIP' A
#
# COMPACT_ATOMS: atom_id res chain seq x y z
N MET A 1 -17.06 12.69 -10.34
CA MET A 1 -16.96 11.23 -10.15
C MET A 1 -15.48 10.90 -10.12
N CYS A 2 -14.93 10.66 -8.93
CA CYS A 2 -13.52 10.35 -8.74
C CYS A 2 -13.37 8.85 -8.98
N GLY A 3 -12.79 8.47 -10.11
CA GLY A 3 -12.47 7.07 -10.39
C GLY A 3 -11.30 6.66 -9.51
N THR A 4 -11.59 6.06 -8.36
CA THR A 4 -10.60 5.24 -7.65
C THR A 4 -10.38 4.03 -8.54
N THR A 5 -9.21 3.94 -9.15
CA THR A 5 -8.80 2.73 -9.87
C THR A 5 -8.52 1.71 -8.78
N GLU A 6 -9.53 0.97 -8.36
CA GLU A 6 -9.35 -0.15 -7.44
C GLU A 6 -8.33 -1.10 -8.09
N PRO A 7 -7.23 -1.46 -7.40
CA PRO A 7 -6.29 -2.42 -7.96
C PRO A 7 -7.05 -3.71 -8.30
N GLU A 8 -6.85 -4.28 -9.48
CA GLU A 8 -7.44 -5.58 -9.83
C GLU A 8 -6.88 -6.65 -8.89
N LEU A 9 -7.62 -6.91 -7.81
CA LEU A 9 -7.26 -7.90 -6.80
C LEU A 9 -7.35 -9.29 -7.43
N ASN A 10 -6.24 -10.01 -7.42
CA ASN A 10 -6.25 -11.40 -7.84
C ASN A 10 -6.62 -12.30 -6.65
N SER A 11 -6.87 -13.58 -6.94
CA SER A 11 -7.30 -14.57 -5.94
C SER A 11 -6.34 -14.72 -4.74
N TRP A 12 -5.07 -14.34 -4.89
CA TRP A 12 -4.07 -14.44 -3.83
C TRP A 12 -4.09 -13.22 -2.91
N ASP A 13 -4.42 -12.03 -3.42
CA ASP A 13 -4.57 -10.81 -2.62
C ASP A 13 -5.69 -10.90 -1.56
N LEU A 14 -6.66 -11.79 -1.78
CA LEU A 14 -7.77 -12.06 -0.84
C LEU A 14 -7.41 -13.05 0.28
N LEU A 15 -6.31 -13.80 0.12
CA LEU A 15 -5.83 -14.77 1.11
C LEU A 15 -4.71 -14.20 1.99
N GLU A 16 -4.14 -13.06 1.61
CA GLU A 16 -3.01 -12.44 2.29
C GLU A 16 -3.44 -11.33 3.26
N ASN A 17 -2.70 -11.23 4.37
CA ASN A 17 -2.93 -10.19 5.39
C ASN A 17 -2.46 -8.81 4.91
N VAL A 18 -1.41 -8.76 4.08
CA VAL A 18 -0.89 -7.52 3.48
C VAL A 18 -0.36 -7.82 2.07
N SER A 19 -0.81 -7.05 1.08
CA SER A 19 -0.29 -7.09 -0.30
C SER A 19 0.14 -5.69 -0.74
N VAL A 20 1.27 -5.59 -1.45
CA VAL A 20 1.86 -4.31 -1.87
C VAL A 20 2.17 -4.35 -3.37
N HIS A 21 1.63 -3.40 -4.12
CA HIS A 21 1.80 -3.34 -5.57
C HIS A 21 2.81 -2.26 -5.98
N PHE A 22 3.87 -2.70 -6.68
CA PHE A 22 4.95 -1.86 -7.16
C PHE A 22 5.00 -1.85 -8.71
N PRO A 23 4.68 -0.73 -9.37
CA PRO A 23 5.09 -0.51 -10.76
C PRO A 23 6.60 -0.27 -10.91
N THR A 24 7.24 0.30 -9.88
CA THR A 24 8.68 0.61 -9.82
C THR A 24 9.15 0.55 -8.37
N HIS A 25 10.35 0.05 -8.10
CA HIS A 25 10.87 -0.10 -6.73
C HIS A 25 12.08 0.80 -6.51
N HIS A 26 11.94 1.85 -5.70
CA HIS A 26 13.03 2.77 -5.38
C HIS A 26 12.93 3.26 -3.93
N ASP A 27 13.93 2.90 -3.12
CA ASP A 27 14.12 3.48 -1.79
C ASP A 27 14.76 4.87 -1.92
N LEU A 28 14.34 5.82 -1.10
CA LEU A 28 14.84 7.20 -1.10
C LEU A 28 15.47 7.60 0.24
N SER A 29 15.42 6.74 1.26
CA SER A 29 15.97 7.05 2.57
C SER A 29 17.48 7.28 2.48
N SER A 30 17.95 8.38 3.05
CA SER A 30 19.37 8.74 3.10
C SER A 30 19.78 9.13 4.52
N PHE A 31 21.09 9.27 4.77
CA PHE A 31 21.55 9.76 6.07
C PHE A 31 21.08 11.19 6.36
N GLU A 32 20.94 12.02 5.33
CA GLU A 32 20.55 13.44 5.43
C GLU A 32 19.03 13.62 5.56
N ASP A 33 18.25 12.70 4.97
CA ASP A 33 16.79 12.66 5.07
C ASP A 33 16.33 11.20 5.27
N PRO A 34 16.25 10.73 6.53
CA PRO A 34 15.85 9.36 6.83
C PRO A 34 14.33 9.14 6.71
N GLU A 35 13.53 10.21 6.71
CA GLU A 35 12.06 10.16 6.65
C GLU A 35 11.53 10.15 5.22
N ALA A 36 12.41 10.28 4.21
CA ALA A 36 12.04 10.20 2.80
C ALA A 36 11.32 8.88 2.48
N TYR A 37 10.06 8.99 2.08
CA TYR A 37 9.23 7.83 1.74
C TYR A 37 9.71 7.14 0.45
N PRO A 38 9.64 5.81 0.39
CA PRO A 38 9.92 5.08 -0.85
C PRO A 38 8.89 5.43 -1.92
N VAL A 39 9.33 5.50 -3.18
CA VAL A 39 8.46 5.81 -4.32
C VAL A 39 8.11 4.56 -5.12
N GLY A 40 6.95 4.60 -5.78
CA GLY A 40 6.49 3.50 -6.61
C GLY A 40 5.69 2.43 -5.87
N ILE A 41 5.28 2.68 -4.62
CA ILE A 41 4.26 1.88 -3.92
C ILE A 41 2.89 2.50 -4.17
N LYS A 42 2.20 2.03 -5.21
CA LYS A 42 0.90 2.62 -5.56
C LYS A 42 -0.23 2.18 -4.68
N TYR A 43 -0.23 0.91 -4.27
CA TYR A 43 -1.32 0.34 -3.50
C TYR A 43 -0.77 -0.53 -2.36
N VAL A 44 -1.37 -0.37 -1.19
CA VAL A 44 -1.19 -1.27 -0.05
C VAL A 44 -2.55 -1.77 0.36
N LEU A 45 -2.70 -3.08 0.39
CA LEU A 45 -3.86 -3.77 0.92
C LEU A 45 -3.53 -4.35 2.29
N VAL A 46 -4.45 -4.20 3.23
CA VAL A 46 -4.39 -4.84 4.54
C VAL A 46 -5.72 -5.55 4.76
N ASN A 47 -5.67 -6.88 4.93
CA ASN A 47 -6.85 -7.73 5.10
C ASN A 47 -7.93 -7.48 4.02
N GLY A 48 -7.49 -7.39 2.75
CA GLY A 48 -8.36 -7.14 1.60
C GLY A 48 -8.91 -5.71 1.48
N ARG A 49 -8.41 -4.74 2.27
CA ARG A 49 -8.85 -3.32 2.21
C ARG A 49 -7.69 -2.41 1.82
N VAL A 50 -7.97 -1.41 0.98
CA VAL A 50 -6.96 -0.44 0.50
C VAL A 50 -6.60 0.55 1.62
N ALA A 51 -5.39 0.41 2.16
CA ALA A 51 -4.82 1.30 3.18
C ALA A 51 -4.04 2.47 2.57
N VAL A 52 -3.42 2.26 1.40
CA VAL A 52 -2.73 3.29 0.61
C VAL A 52 -3.24 3.21 -0.84
N ASP A 53 -3.60 4.37 -1.41
CA ASP A 53 -3.97 4.54 -2.82
C ASP A 53 -3.19 5.70 -3.43
N GLN A 54 -2.54 5.46 -4.57
CA GLN A 54 -1.64 6.39 -5.26
C GLN A 54 -0.66 7.08 -4.28
N GLU A 55 0.05 6.30 -3.47
CA GLU A 55 1.04 6.80 -2.50
C GLU A 55 0.44 7.68 -1.37
N ARG A 56 -0.89 7.68 -1.19
CA ARG A 56 -1.57 8.38 -0.10
C ARG A 56 -2.33 7.42 0.81
N CYS A 57 -2.15 7.60 2.11
CA CYS A 57 -2.94 6.87 3.11
C CYS A 57 -4.43 7.22 2.99
N THR A 58 -5.28 6.19 2.91
CA THR A 58 -6.75 6.37 2.82
C THR A 58 -7.37 6.66 4.19
N GLY A 59 -6.62 6.47 5.28
CA GLY A 59 -7.12 6.53 6.66
C GLY A 59 -7.78 5.23 7.12
N THR A 60 -7.84 4.21 6.26
CA THR A 60 -8.41 2.90 6.60
C THR A 60 -7.47 2.14 7.54
N LEU A 61 -7.92 1.93 8.79
CA LEU A 61 -7.22 1.10 9.77
C LEU A 61 -7.76 -0.33 9.71
N ALA A 62 -7.23 -1.14 8.79
CA ALA A 62 -7.64 -2.54 8.61
C ALA A 62 -6.73 -3.55 9.34
N GLY A 63 -5.71 -3.08 10.08
CA GLY A 63 -4.84 -3.94 10.87
C GLY A 63 -5.58 -4.64 12.02
N ARG A 64 -5.15 -5.86 12.35
CA ARG A 64 -5.64 -6.62 13.51
C ARG A 64 -4.44 -6.95 14.40
N ALA A 65 -4.61 -6.88 15.71
CA ALA A 65 -3.58 -7.32 16.65
C ALA A 65 -3.34 -8.84 16.48
N ILE A 66 -2.08 -9.24 16.36
CA ILE A 66 -1.69 -10.65 16.35
C ILE A 66 -1.37 -11.04 17.81
N PRO A 67 -2.04 -12.06 18.38
CA PRO A 67 -1.82 -12.52 19.75
C PRO A 67 -0.51 -13.29 19.94
#